data_AF-A0A6L9TYK3-F1
#
_entry.id   AF-A0A6L9TYK3-F1
#
_cell.length_a   1.000
_cell.length_b   1.000
_cell.length_c   1.000
_cell.angle_alpha   90.00
_cell.angle_beta   90.00
_cell.angle_gamma   90.00
#
_symmetry.space_group_name_H-M   'P 1'
#
loop_
_entity.id
_entity.type
_entity.pdbx_description
1 polymer ?
#
loop_
_entity_poly.entity_id
_entity_poly.type
_entity_poly.pdbx_seq_one_letter_code
_entity_poly.pdbx_strand_id
1 'polypeptide(L)'
;MTPDDDPLANTSPARRHARGGLRGFVRSRDGAAAIEFALLAIPYFLIVFAIIETFVAFTAEQIVSNAVDTLSRQIRTGQITVDPNKTSYTTTQQFRQAFCNEISVLITCSSSEVQTPANLYLDVKTYTSFASMPTTIPRKSSTDPYSDLDTTGFTFTPGGSKSLNMVRAYYRWQIITDLLRPYLTNVRPSDGSASVYLIVATAAFQNENYP
;
A
#
# COMPACT_ATOMS: atom_id res chain seq x y z
N MET A 1 58.79 44.30 -67.43
CA MET A 1 59.13 43.04 -68.11
C MET A 1 58.62 41.89 -67.26
N THR A 2 58.25 40.79 -67.89
CA THR A 2 57.92 39.46 -67.31
C THR A 2 59.21 38.67 -67.05
N PRO A 3 59.18 37.38 -66.66
CA PRO A 3 58.11 36.57 -66.04
C PRO A 3 58.32 36.48 -64.49
N ASP A 4 58.21 35.42 -63.67
CA ASP A 4 58.01 33.95 -63.78
C ASP A 4 57.22 33.39 -62.55
N ASP A 5 56.77 32.13 -62.64
CA ASP A 5 56.12 31.30 -61.60
C ASP A 5 57.19 30.67 -60.63
N ASP A 6 56.97 29.72 -59.69
CA ASP A 6 55.95 28.66 -59.51
C ASP A 6 55.87 28.23 -57.99
N PRO A 7 55.44 27.02 -57.51
CA PRO A 7 54.29 26.98 -56.59
C PRO A 7 54.53 26.13 -55.31
N LEU A 8 53.47 25.45 -54.86
CA LEU A 8 53.37 24.41 -53.82
C LEU A 8 53.22 24.86 -52.35
N ALA A 9 51.96 24.78 -51.92
CA ALA A 9 51.54 24.76 -50.53
C ALA A 9 52.28 23.70 -49.69
N ASN A 10 52.57 24.05 -48.43
CA ASN A 10 52.83 23.07 -47.37
C ASN A 10 51.97 23.36 -46.13
N THR A 11 50.66 23.09 -46.26
CA THR A 11 49.73 23.08 -45.13
C THR A 11 50.07 21.92 -44.20
N SER A 12 50.85 22.17 -43.15
CA SER A 12 51.12 21.18 -42.09
C SER A 12 49.88 20.97 -41.21
N PRO A 13 49.20 19.81 -41.26
CA PRO A 13 48.01 19.58 -40.44
C PRO A 13 48.43 19.10 -39.05
N ALA A 14 47.97 19.79 -38.00
CA ALA A 14 48.17 19.38 -36.62
C ALA A 14 47.41 18.07 -36.29
N ARG A 15 48.01 16.92 -36.63
CA ARG A 15 47.40 15.59 -36.48
C ARG A 15 47.38 15.10 -35.03
N ARG A 16 46.35 15.55 -34.30
CA ARG A 16 45.75 14.98 -33.08
C ARG A 16 46.44 13.75 -32.48
N HIS A 17 47.17 13.92 -31.37
CA HIS A 17 47.55 12.82 -30.48
C HIS A 17 46.38 12.34 -29.58
N ALA A 18 45.25 12.01 -30.19
CA ALA A 18 44.07 11.45 -29.51
C ALA A 18 44.22 9.95 -29.19
N ARG A 19 45.31 9.57 -28.50
CA ARG A 19 45.67 8.18 -28.15
C ARG A 19 46.16 8.04 -26.69
N GLY A 20 45.38 8.58 -25.74
CA GLY A 20 45.66 8.52 -24.30
C GLY A 20 44.52 7.93 -23.45
N GLY A 21 43.30 8.47 -23.58
CA GLY A 21 42.21 8.28 -22.60
C GLY A 21 41.93 6.84 -22.16
N LEU A 22 41.64 5.93 -23.09
CA LEU A 22 41.24 4.54 -22.77
C LEU A 22 42.30 3.76 -21.97
N ARG A 23 43.59 4.07 -22.16
CA ARG A 23 44.69 3.38 -21.46
C ARG A 23 44.89 3.86 -20.03
N GLY A 24 44.31 5.02 -19.67
CA GLY A 24 44.17 5.48 -18.30
C GLY A 24 43.09 4.70 -17.56
N PHE A 25 41.86 4.67 -18.08
CA PHE A 25 40.73 3.97 -17.46
C PHE A 25 41.00 2.49 -17.17
N VAL A 26 41.66 1.77 -18.07
CA VAL A 26 42.04 0.34 -17.88
C VAL A 26 43.10 0.15 -16.76
N ARG A 27 43.73 1.23 -16.27
CA ARG A 27 44.74 1.21 -15.20
C ARG A 27 44.30 1.89 -13.90
N SER A 28 43.12 2.51 -13.86
CA SER A 28 42.55 3.16 -12.68
C SER A 28 41.99 2.14 -11.69
N ARG A 29 42.72 1.88 -10.60
CA ARG A 29 42.28 0.99 -9.50
C ARG A 29 41.00 1.50 -8.81
N ASP A 30 40.78 2.81 -8.84
CA ASP A 30 39.60 3.47 -8.26
C ASP A 30 38.28 2.96 -8.87
N GLY A 31 38.31 2.53 -10.14
CA GLY A 31 37.15 1.91 -10.79
C GLY A 31 36.80 0.54 -10.20
N ALA A 32 37.79 -0.25 -9.77
CA ALA A 32 37.56 -1.51 -9.09
C ALA A 32 36.99 -1.27 -7.68
N ALA A 33 37.57 -0.34 -6.91
CA ALA A 33 37.08 0.04 -5.59
C ALA A 33 35.64 0.60 -5.63
N ALA A 34 35.29 1.35 -6.67
CA ALA A 34 33.92 1.83 -6.88
C ALA A 34 32.93 0.69 -7.17
N ILE A 35 33.35 -0.34 -7.93
CA ILE A 35 32.54 -1.54 -8.20
C ILE A 35 32.38 -2.38 -6.91
N GLU A 36 33.46 -2.60 -6.16
CA GLU A 36 33.45 -3.29 -4.86
C GLU A 36 32.49 -2.61 -3.87
N PHE A 37 32.54 -1.28 -3.76
CA PHE A 37 31.61 -0.51 -2.93
C PHE A 37 30.16 -0.62 -3.44
N ALA A 38 29.90 -0.49 -4.74
CA ALA A 38 28.55 -0.59 -5.29
C ALA A 38 27.93 -1.98 -5.05
N LEU A 39 28.73 -3.05 -5.14
CA LEU A 39 28.30 -4.43 -4.91
C LEU A 39 27.88 -4.68 -3.45
N LEU A 40 28.48 -3.97 -2.49
CA LEU A 40 28.07 -3.97 -1.08
C LEU A 40 26.92 -2.98 -0.78
N ALA A 41 26.88 -1.84 -1.46
CA ALA A 41 25.89 -0.80 -1.24
C ALA A 41 24.46 -1.24 -1.65
N ILE A 42 24.32 -1.97 -2.76
CA ILE A 42 23.02 -2.47 -3.24
C ILE A 42 22.30 -3.33 -2.17
N PRO A 43 22.85 -4.45 -1.65
CA PRO A 43 22.19 -5.25 -0.62
C PRO A 43 22.00 -4.49 0.69
N TYR A 44 22.90 -3.57 1.04
CA TYR A 44 22.72 -2.71 2.22
C TYR A 44 21.47 -1.81 2.08
N PHE A 45 21.33 -1.08 0.98
CA PHE A 45 20.17 -0.22 0.76
C PHE A 45 18.86 -1.02 0.63
N LEU A 46 18.89 -2.22 0.06
CA LEU A 46 17.72 -3.11 0.05
C LEU A 46 17.26 -3.49 1.45
N ILE A 47 18.17 -3.75 2.39
CA ILE A 47 17.84 -4.02 3.79
C ILE A 47 17.30 -2.75 4.47
N VAL A 48 17.90 -1.57 4.21
CA VAL A 48 17.39 -0.29 4.75
C VAL A 48 15.97 0.01 4.25
N PHE A 49 15.70 -0.16 2.96
CA PHE A 49 14.35 0.00 2.42
C PHE A 49 13.38 -1.05 2.97
N ALA A 50 13.80 -2.31 3.16
CA ALA A 50 12.97 -3.33 3.79
C ALA A 50 12.55 -2.96 5.23
N ILE A 51 13.46 -2.40 6.02
CA ILE A 51 13.16 -1.92 7.38
C ILE A 51 12.16 -0.76 7.34
N ILE A 52 12.35 0.21 6.44
CA ILE A 52 11.46 1.37 6.29
C ILE A 52 10.06 0.95 5.80
N GLU A 53 9.97 0.13 4.75
CA GLU A 53 8.72 -0.44 4.22
C GLU A 53 7.94 -1.17 5.31
N THR A 54 8.62 -2.04 6.07
CA THR A 54 8.03 -2.82 7.16
C THR A 54 7.53 -1.91 8.29
N PHE A 55 8.30 -0.89 8.68
CA PHE A 55 7.89 0.07 9.71
C PHE A 55 6.64 0.88 9.30
N VAL A 56 6.58 1.35 8.05
CA VAL A 56 5.42 2.10 7.55
C VAL A 56 4.20 1.19 7.43
N ALA A 57 4.35 -0.05 6.96
CA ALA A 57 3.27 -1.03 6.86
C ALA A 57 2.67 -1.38 8.24
N PHE A 58 3.50 -1.64 9.26
CA PHE A 58 3.02 -1.85 10.64
C PHE A 58 2.36 -0.60 11.24
N THR A 59 2.87 0.60 10.91
CA THR A 59 2.24 1.86 11.35
C THR A 59 0.84 2.01 10.73
N ALA A 60 0.70 1.68 9.44
CA ALA A 60 -0.59 1.66 8.74
C ALA A 60 -1.55 0.61 9.32
N GLU A 61 -1.06 -0.59 9.66
CA GLU A 61 -1.85 -1.63 10.32
C GLU A 61 -2.40 -1.16 11.67
N GLN A 62 -1.57 -0.55 12.51
CA GLN A 62 -2.00 -0.01 13.80
C GLN A 62 -3.02 1.13 13.64
N ILE A 63 -2.87 1.99 12.63
CA ILE A 63 -3.82 3.06 12.31
C ILE A 63 -5.18 2.49 11.89
N VAL A 64 -5.21 1.48 11.01
CA VAL A 64 -6.45 0.81 10.58
C VAL A 64 -7.11 0.05 11.73
N SER A 65 -6.31 -0.54 12.65
CA SER A 65 -6.81 -1.17 13.88
C SER A 65 -7.46 -0.15 14.83
N ASN A 66 -6.79 0.97 15.09
CA ASN A 66 -7.32 2.06 15.92
C ASN A 66 -8.63 2.63 15.35
N ALA A 67 -8.73 2.78 14.02
CA ALA A 67 -9.95 3.23 13.35
C ALA A 67 -11.12 2.23 13.51
N VAL A 68 -10.85 0.92 13.43
CA VAL A 68 -11.83 -0.12 13.75
C VAL A 68 -12.27 -0.01 15.21
N ASP A 69 -11.36 0.15 16.17
CA ASP A 69 -11.72 0.27 17.59
C ASP A 69 -12.54 1.54 17.91
N THR A 70 -12.17 2.70 17.38
CA THR A 70 -12.92 3.96 17.55
C THR A 70 -14.35 3.81 17.03
N LEU A 71 -14.52 3.36 15.79
CA LEU A 71 -15.84 3.28 15.16
C LEU A 71 -16.68 2.11 15.68
N SER A 72 -16.04 1.02 16.11
CA SER A 72 -16.71 -0.06 16.84
C SER A 72 -17.29 0.42 18.15
N ARG A 73 -16.59 1.27 18.90
CA ARG A 73 -17.12 1.90 20.13
C ARG A 73 -18.30 2.83 19.84
N GLN A 74 -18.26 3.59 18.75
CA GLN A 74 -19.39 4.45 18.33
C GLN A 74 -20.63 3.62 17.94
N ILE A 75 -20.47 2.50 17.21
CA ILE A 75 -21.56 1.55 16.96
C ILE A 75 -22.07 0.95 18.27
N ARG A 76 -21.16 0.48 19.14
CA ARG A 76 -21.49 -0.18 20.41
C ARG A 76 -22.31 0.70 21.35
N THR A 77 -22.11 2.02 21.29
CA THR A 77 -22.81 3.03 22.10
C THR A 77 -24.03 3.65 21.41
N GLY A 78 -24.37 3.24 20.18
CA GLY A 78 -25.49 3.79 19.42
C GLY A 78 -25.25 5.18 18.80
N GLN A 79 -24.00 5.68 18.85
CA GLN A 79 -23.58 6.92 18.17
C GLN A 79 -23.49 6.75 16.65
N ILE A 80 -23.40 5.52 16.17
CA ILE A 80 -23.60 5.12 14.77
C ILE A 80 -24.74 4.10 14.73
N THR A 81 -25.78 4.36 13.95
CA THR A 81 -26.92 3.45 13.75
C THR A 81 -27.48 3.56 12.33
N VAL A 82 -28.19 2.52 11.88
CA VAL A 82 -28.94 2.52 10.60
C VAL A 82 -30.44 2.72 10.79
N ASP A 83 -30.89 3.05 12.01
CA ASP A 83 -32.26 3.49 12.29
C ASP A 83 -32.47 4.95 11.82
N PRO A 84 -33.29 5.21 10.77
CA PRO A 84 -33.47 6.54 10.20
C PRO A 84 -34.24 7.50 11.11
N ASN A 85 -34.81 7.02 12.22
CA ASN A 85 -35.53 7.84 13.19
C ASN A 85 -34.60 8.46 14.25
N LYS A 86 -33.31 8.08 14.28
CA LYS A 86 -32.33 8.55 15.26
C LYS A 86 -31.39 9.60 14.69
N THR A 87 -31.00 10.56 15.53
CA THR A 87 -30.03 11.61 15.18
C THR A 87 -28.64 11.07 14.87
N SER A 88 -28.31 9.86 15.33
CA SER A 88 -27.10 9.10 14.99
C SER A 88 -27.22 8.29 13.68
N TYR A 89 -28.28 8.47 12.89
CA TYR A 89 -28.44 7.79 11.61
C TYR A 89 -27.24 8.03 10.70
N THR A 90 -26.61 6.94 10.28
CA THR A 90 -25.37 6.93 9.51
C THR A 90 -25.57 6.04 8.28
N THR A 91 -25.34 6.58 7.08
CA THR A 91 -25.31 5.78 5.85
C THR A 91 -23.97 5.08 5.66
N THR A 92 -23.93 4.05 4.81
CA THR A 92 -22.68 3.37 4.40
C THR A 92 -21.58 4.34 3.96
N GLN A 93 -21.95 5.39 3.22
CA GLN A 93 -21.02 6.42 2.74
C GLN A 93 -20.51 7.31 3.88
N GLN A 94 -21.37 7.68 4.83
CA GLN A 94 -20.98 8.46 6.02
C GLN A 94 -20.07 7.66 6.95
N PHE A 95 -20.38 6.38 7.21
CA PHE A 95 -19.52 5.47 7.97
C PHE A 95 -18.14 5.34 7.31
N ARG A 96 -18.12 5.18 5.99
CA ARG A 96 -16.91 5.04 5.20
C ARG A 96 -16.08 6.33 5.18
N GLN A 97 -16.71 7.50 5.11
CA GLN A 97 -16.04 8.80 5.29
C GLN A 97 -15.46 8.94 6.71
N ALA A 98 -16.18 8.52 7.75
CA ALA A 98 -15.66 8.52 9.12
C ALA A 98 -14.43 7.62 9.25
N PHE A 99 -14.45 6.41 8.67
CA PHE A 99 -13.28 5.53 8.63
C PHE A 99 -12.09 6.18 7.91
N CYS A 100 -12.33 6.81 6.77
CA CYS A 100 -11.32 7.56 6.03
C CYS A 100 -10.75 8.76 6.81
N ASN A 101 -11.53 9.37 7.71
CA ASN A 101 -11.04 10.45 8.57
C ASN A 101 -10.10 9.91 9.66
N GLU A 102 -10.45 8.80 10.33
CA GLU A 102 -9.60 8.16 11.37
C GLU A 102 -8.22 7.75 10.82
N ILE A 103 -8.15 7.23 9.59
CA ILE A 103 -6.89 6.75 8.98
C ILE A 103 -6.09 7.84 8.23
N SER A 104 -6.63 9.06 8.13
CA SER A 104 -6.11 10.15 7.28
C SER A 104 -4.69 10.62 7.58
N VAL A 105 -4.13 10.26 8.74
CA VAL A 105 -2.75 10.58 9.14
C VAL A 105 -1.69 9.84 8.29
N LEU A 106 -2.04 8.73 7.65
CA LEU A 106 -1.14 7.97 6.76
C LEU A 106 -1.83 7.42 5.50
N ILE A 107 -3.15 7.21 5.52
CA ILE A 107 -3.93 6.67 4.41
C ILE A 107 -4.95 7.70 3.93
N THR A 108 -4.72 8.26 2.74
CA THR A 108 -5.65 9.21 2.12
C THR A 108 -6.68 8.47 1.26
N CYS A 109 -7.95 8.44 1.69
CA CYS A 109 -9.04 8.07 0.79
C CYS A 109 -9.30 9.18 -0.24
N SER A 110 -9.48 8.82 -1.51
CA SER A 110 -10.07 9.73 -2.50
C SER A 110 -11.58 9.86 -2.31
N SER A 111 -12.18 10.92 -2.87
CA SER A 111 -13.65 11.03 -2.97
C SER A 111 -14.29 9.87 -3.74
N SER A 112 -13.57 9.28 -4.70
CA SER A 112 -14.01 8.06 -5.39
C SER A 112 -13.98 6.83 -4.49
N GLU A 113 -12.95 6.64 -3.65
CA GLU A 113 -12.85 5.50 -2.70
C GLU A 113 -14.00 5.51 -1.68
N VAL A 114 -14.48 6.69 -1.27
CA VAL A 114 -15.64 6.84 -0.35
C VAL A 114 -16.96 6.42 -1.01
N GLN A 115 -17.08 6.55 -2.33
CA GLN A 115 -18.28 6.17 -3.08
C GLN A 115 -18.24 4.72 -3.58
N THR A 116 -17.08 4.29 -4.10
CA THR A 116 -16.86 2.99 -4.73
C THR A 116 -15.57 2.35 -4.17
N PRO A 117 -15.66 1.23 -3.42
CA PRO A 117 -14.49 0.59 -2.83
C PRO A 117 -13.47 0.05 -3.85
N ALA A 118 -12.19 0.38 -3.67
CA ALA A 118 -11.08 -0.09 -4.52
C ALA A 118 -9.87 -0.57 -3.70
N ASN A 119 -9.56 0.09 -2.58
CA ASN A 119 -8.46 -0.25 -1.68
C ASN A 119 -8.93 -0.59 -0.26
N LEU A 120 -9.94 0.14 0.24
CA LEU A 120 -10.52 -0.05 1.57
C LEU A 120 -11.83 -0.83 1.47
N TYR A 121 -11.93 -2.00 2.09
CA TYR A 121 -13.16 -2.78 2.16
C TYR A 121 -13.61 -2.90 3.61
N LEU A 122 -14.87 -2.55 3.87
CA LEU A 122 -15.48 -2.52 5.20
C LEU A 122 -16.68 -3.46 5.23
N ASP A 123 -16.80 -4.24 6.29
CA ASP A 123 -17.92 -5.15 6.52
C ASP A 123 -18.38 -5.01 7.98
N VAL A 124 -19.65 -4.62 8.19
CA VAL A 124 -20.24 -4.35 9.50
C VAL A 124 -21.57 -5.08 9.59
N LYS A 125 -21.63 -6.12 10.43
CA LYS A 125 -22.75 -7.06 10.48
C LYS A 125 -23.15 -7.46 11.89
N THR A 126 -24.42 -7.77 12.04
CA THR A 126 -24.96 -8.49 13.18
C THR A 126 -24.72 -9.99 13.08
N TYR A 127 -24.60 -10.65 14.23
CA TYR A 127 -24.47 -12.10 14.35
C TYR A 127 -25.39 -12.64 15.45
N THR A 128 -25.78 -13.91 15.33
CA THR A 128 -26.60 -14.62 16.33
C THR A 128 -25.80 -15.09 17.54
N SER A 129 -24.47 -15.24 17.39
CA SER A 129 -23.55 -15.66 18.43
C SER A 129 -22.13 -15.20 18.10
N PHE A 130 -21.23 -15.12 19.08
CA PHE A 130 -19.80 -14.94 18.79
C PHE A 130 -19.21 -16.14 18.03
N ALA A 131 -19.77 -17.34 18.20
CA ALA A 131 -19.31 -18.56 17.53
C ALA A 131 -19.68 -18.62 16.02
N SER A 132 -20.59 -17.77 15.55
CA SER A 132 -20.96 -17.64 14.13
C SER A 132 -20.23 -16.49 13.41
N MET A 133 -19.31 -15.80 14.09
CA MET A 133 -18.45 -14.76 13.50
C MET A 133 -17.25 -15.41 12.75
N PRO A 134 -16.98 -15.06 11.47
CA PRO A 134 -15.89 -15.68 10.71
C PRO A 134 -14.51 -15.31 11.25
N THR A 135 -13.72 -16.31 11.64
CA THR A 135 -12.34 -16.14 12.14
C THR A 135 -11.28 -16.04 11.04
N THR A 136 -11.69 -16.07 9.76
CA THR A 136 -10.80 -16.09 8.59
C THR A 136 -11.08 -14.92 7.64
N ILE A 137 -10.06 -14.58 6.84
CA ILE A 137 -10.20 -13.64 5.72
C ILE A 137 -11.09 -14.30 4.64
N PRO A 138 -12.17 -13.65 4.17
CA PRO A 138 -12.97 -14.17 3.07
C PRO A 138 -12.16 -14.06 1.77
N ARG A 139 -11.87 -15.19 1.12
CA ARG A 139 -11.02 -15.27 -0.08
C ARG A 139 -11.76 -15.96 -1.21
N LYS A 140 -11.49 -15.52 -2.45
CA LYS A 140 -12.12 -16.07 -3.67
C LYS A 140 -11.73 -17.52 -3.97
N SER A 141 -10.64 -18.02 -3.38
CA SER A 141 -10.32 -19.45 -3.35
C SER A 141 -10.20 -19.94 -1.90
N SER A 142 -10.78 -21.10 -1.62
CA SER A 142 -10.62 -21.82 -0.36
C SER A 142 -9.29 -22.60 -0.25
N THR A 143 -8.53 -22.70 -1.35
CA THR A 143 -7.28 -23.48 -1.42
C THR A 143 -6.02 -22.65 -1.66
N ASP A 144 -6.13 -21.44 -2.24
CA ASP A 144 -5.00 -20.52 -2.39
C ASP A 144 -5.00 -19.46 -1.28
N PRO A 145 -4.07 -19.53 -0.30
CA PRO A 145 -3.98 -18.57 0.79
C PRO A 145 -3.46 -17.19 0.36
N TYR A 146 -3.13 -16.99 -0.92
CA TYR A 146 -2.80 -15.69 -1.51
C TYR A 146 -3.92 -15.14 -2.41
N SER A 147 -5.02 -15.87 -2.59
CA SER A 147 -6.10 -15.44 -3.49
C SER A 147 -6.80 -14.16 -3.00
N ASP A 148 -7.35 -13.41 -3.96
CA ASP A 148 -8.01 -12.12 -3.75
C ASP A 148 -9.15 -12.16 -2.70
N LEU A 149 -9.41 -11.01 -2.09
CA LEU A 149 -10.49 -10.84 -1.12
C LEU A 149 -11.84 -11.11 -1.79
N ASP A 150 -12.65 -11.98 -1.19
CA ASP A 150 -14.05 -12.11 -1.57
C ASP A 150 -14.88 -11.08 -0.80
N THR A 151 -15.32 -10.04 -1.52
CA THR A 151 -16.17 -8.96 -1.00
C THR A 151 -17.66 -9.27 -1.16
N THR A 152 -18.02 -10.46 -1.66
CA THR A 152 -19.41 -10.85 -1.91
C THR A 152 -20.22 -10.79 -0.60
N GLY A 153 -21.30 -10.02 -0.63
CA GLY A 153 -22.15 -9.82 0.54
C GLY A 153 -21.51 -9.04 1.69
N PHE A 154 -20.44 -8.26 1.47
CA PHE A 154 -20.03 -7.23 2.43
C PHE A 154 -21.14 -6.18 2.58
N THR A 155 -21.51 -5.82 3.82
CA THR A 155 -22.60 -4.88 4.10
C THR A 155 -22.23 -3.88 5.18
N PHE A 156 -22.99 -2.78 5.25
CA PHE A 156 -23.02 -1.91 6.43
C PHE A 156 -24.41 -2.02 7.08
N THR A 157 -24.50 -2.94 8.02
CA THR A 157 -25.73 -3.33 8.73
C THR A 157 -25.41 -3.57 10.23
N PRO A 158 -24.96 -2.53 10.97
CA PRO A 158 -24.85 -2.61 12.42
C PRO A 158 -26.23 -2.78 13.07
N GLY A 159 -26.30 -3.59 14.13
CA GLY A 159 -27.54 -3.82 14.87
C GLY A 159 -27.87 -2.76 15.92
N GLY A 160 -29.03 -2.93 16.54
CA GLY A 160 -29.50 -2.08 17.63
C GLY A 160 -28.91 -2.43 19.01
N SER A 161 -29.55 -1.91 20.05
CA SER A 161 -29.26 -2.21 21.45
C SER A 161 -29.14 -3.72 21.71
N LYS A 162 -28.12 -4.15 22.48
CA LYS A 162 -27.81 -5.56 22.82
C LYS A 162 -27.46 -6.52 21.67
N SER A 163 -27.47 -6.12 20.40
CA SER A 163 -27.08 -7.03 19.31
C SER A 163 -25.59 -7.36 19.34
N LEU A 164 -25.21 -8.57 18.91
CA LEU A 164 -23.80 -8.91 18.67
C LEU A 164 -23.40 -8.40 17.28
N ASN A 165 -22.31 -7.65 17.20
CA ASN A 165 -21.80 -7.05 15.98
C ASN A 165 -20.33 -7.42 15.74
N MET A 166 -19.96 -7.42 14.46
CA MET A 166 -18.59 -7.53 14.01
C MET A 166 -18.31 -6.41 13.00
N VAL A 167 -17.22 -5.68 13.21
CA VAL A 167 -16.64 -4.71 12.28
C VAL A 167 -15.36 -5.32 11.74
N ARG A 168 -15.23 -5.43 10.42
CA ARG A 168 -14.03 -5.92 9.73
C ARG A 168 -13.58 -4.89 8.70
N ALA A 169 -12.30 -4.54 8.73
CA ALA A 169 -11.67 -3.66 7.76
C ALA A 169 -10.51 -4.38 7.08
N TYR A 170 -10.48 -4.30 5.77
CA TYR A 170 -9.45 -4.88 4.91
C TYR A 170 -8.89 -3.77 4.03
N TYR A 171 -7.61 -3.44 4.15
CA TYR A 171 -6.97 -2.40 3.34
C TYR A 171 -5.85 -2.98 2.47
N ARG A 172 -5.93 -2.74 1.16
CA ARG A 172 -4.91 -3.14 0.18
C ARG A 172 -3.71 -2.18 0.23
N TRP A 173 -2.72 -2.48 1.07
CA TRP A 173 -1.48 -1.72 1.14
C TRP A 173 -0.58 -2.02 -0.06
N GLN A 174 -0.21 -0.95 -0.79
CA GLN A 174 0.73 -1.04 -1.91
C GLN A 174 2.17 -1.05 -1.38
N ILE A 175 2.85 -2.17 -1.59
CA ILE A 175 4.28 -2.32 -1.31
C ILE A 175 5.03 -1.42 -2.30
N ILE A 176 5.86 -0.51 -1.81
CA ILE A 176 6.58 0.49 -2.62
C ILE A 176 7.82 -0.14 -3.26
N THR A 177 8.54 -0.97 -2.50
CA THR A 177 9.77 -1.62 -2.92
C THR A 177 9.46 -2.89 -3.71
N ASP A 178 9.34 -2.78 -5.05
CA ASP A 178 8.92 -3.90 -5.92
C ASP A 178 9.76 -5.17 -5.77
N LEU A 179 11.06 -5.08 -5.46
CA LEU A 179 11.90 -6.26 -5.22
C LEU A 179 11.50 -7.04 -3.95
N LEU A 180 10.84 -6.40 -3.00
CA LEU A 180 10.29 -7.01 -1.78
C LEU A 180 8.84 -7.48 -1.96
N ARG A 181 8.11 -6.96 -2.97
CA ARG A 181 6.70 -7.30 -3.24
C ARG A 181 6.43 -8.82 -3.26
N PRO A 182 7.26 -9.69 -3.89
CA PRO A 182 7.03 -11.13 -3.89
C PRO A 182 7.12 -11.80 -2.50
N TYR A 183 7.83 -11.17 -1.55
CA TYR A 183 8.09 -11.70 -0.22
C TYR A 183 7.14 -11.15 0.85
N LEU A 184 6.56 -9.97 0.63
CA LEU A 184 5.63 -9.29 1.54
C LEU A 184 4.15 -9.45 1.16
N THR A 185 3.85 -9.95 -0.05
CA THR A 185 2.48 -10.17 -0.53
C THR A 185 1.71 -11.20 0.30
N ASN A 186 0.47 -10.88 0.69
CA ASN A 186 -0.50 -11.86 1.22
C ASN A 186 -1.83 -11.92 0.42
N VAL A 187 -1.99 -11.06 -0.60
CA VAL A 187 -3.12 -11.01 -1.54
C VAL A 187 -2.64 -10.72 -2.96
N ARG A 188 -3.11 -11.53 -3.90
CA ARG A 188 -2.96 -11.35 -5.36
C ARG A 188 -4.31 -10.91 -5.93
N PRO A 189 -4.47 -9.64 -6.34
CA PRO A 189 -5.73 -9.14 -6.92
C PRO A 189 -6.16 -9.93 -8.17
N SER A 190 -7.47 -10.19 -8.28
CA SER A 190 -8.04 -10.96 -9.41
C SER A 190 -8.28 -10.14 -10.67
N ASP A 191 -8.10 -8.82 -10.59
CA ASP A 191 -8.13 -7.86 -11.71
C ASP A 191 -6.80 -7.76 -12.48
N GLY A 192 -5.76 -8.50 -12.04
CA GLY A 192 -4.43 -8.46 -12.64
C GLY A 192 -3.56 -7.28 -12.19
N SER A 193 -4.02 -6.48 -11.22
CA SER A 193 -3.20 -5.43 -10.61
C SER A 193 -2.08 -6.00 -9.74
N ALA A 194 -1.11 -5.15 -9.38
CA ALA A 194 0.07 -5.56 -8.64
C ALA A 194 -0.29 -6.19 -7.28
N SER A 195 0.45 -7.24 -6.89
CA SER A 195 0.21 -7.93 -5.61
C SER A 195 0.44 -7.02 -4.40
N VAL A 196 -0.35 -7.22 -3.35
CA VAL A 196 -0.47 -6.30 -2.21
C VAL A 196 -0.26 -7.00 -0.86
N TYR A 197 0.04 -6.19 0.14
CA TYR A 197 -0.11 -6.56 1.54
C TYR A 197 -1.51 -6.14 2.00
N LEU A 198 -2.35 -7.09 2.36
CA LEU A 198 -3.66 -6.84 2.95
C LEU A 198 -3.49 -6.63 4.45
N ILE A 199 -3.68 -5.39 4.89
CA ILE A 199 -3.87 -5.03 6.29
C ILE A 199 -5.28 -5.48 6.70
N VAL A 200 -5.40 -6.12 7.87
CA VAL A 200 -6.68 -6.65 8.38
C VAL A 200 -6.90 -6.23 9.82
N ALA A 201 -7.96 -5.48 10.07
CA ALA A 201 -8.42 -5.16 11.42
C ALA A 201 -9.83 -5.71 11.64
N THR A 202 -10.15 -6.11 12.87
CA THR A 202 -11.43 -6.73 13.22
C THR A 202 -11.75 -6.54 14.69
N ALA A 203 -12.98 -6.10 14.98
CA ALA A 203 -13.53 -6.04 16.32
C ALA A 203 -14.87 -6.78 16.38
N ALA A 204 -15.05 -7.60 17.42
CA ALA A 204 -16.27 -8.35 17.70
C ALA A 204 -16.78 -7.96 19.09
N PHE A 205 -18.05 -7.55 19.19
CA PHE A 205 -18.59 -6.96 20.41
C PHE A 205 -20.10 -7.12 20.54
N GLN A 206 -20.63 -6.93 21.75
CA GLN A 206 -22.06 -6.73 21.99
C GLN A 206 -22.36 -5.25 22.17
N ASN A 207 -23.41 -4.76 21.52
CA ASN A 207 -23.90 -3.39 21.70
C ASN A 207 -24.42 -3.17 23.13
N GLU A 208 -24.15 -1.99 23.68
CA GLU A 208 -24.60 -1.59 25.00
C GLU A 208 -26.14 -1.42 25.02
N ASN A 209 -26.72 -1.33 26.22
CA ASN A 209 -28.17 -1.08 26.37
C ASN A 209 -28.48 0.41 26.22
N TYR A 210 -28.31 0.95 25.02
CA TYR A 210 -28.72 2.31 24.66
C TYR A 210 -30.20 2.36 24.24
N PRO A 211 -30.90 3.51 24.43
CA PRO A 211 -32.26 3.74 23.94
C PRO A 211 -32.32 3.89 22.41
#